data_AF-A0A958JJQ0-F1
#
_entry.id   AF-A0A958JJQ0-F1
#
_cell.length_a   1.000
_cell.length_b   1.000
_cell.length_c   1.000
_cell.angle_alpha   90.00
_cell.angle_beta   90.00
_cell.angle_gamma   90.00
#
_symmetry.space_group_name_H-M   'P 1'
#
loop_
_entity.id
_entity.type
_entity.pdbx_description
1 polymer ?
#
loop_
_entity_poly.entity_id
_entity_poly.type
_entity_poly.pdbx_seq_one_letter_code
_entity_poly.pdbx_strand_id
1 'polypeptide(L)' 'MRTSHLRTIKILFVASLLVGGYAAADELTYTVQSGDRLGSLAQQFNVSVSQIQSWNDLDSDLIRVGQELVIRPGSGGSG' A
#
# COMPACT_ATOMS: atom_id res chain seq x y z
N MET A 1 -27.65 1.45 18.88
CA MET A 1 -27.63 2.90 18.63
C MET A 1 -26.18 3.36 18.62
N ARG A 2 -25.73 4.01 17.53
CA ARG A 2 -24.52 4.86 17.40
C ARG A 2 -23.17 4.16 17.70
N THR A 3 -22.19 4.10 16.80
CA THR A 3 -21.73 5.16 15.89
C THR A 3 -20.98 4.58 14.68
N SER A 4 -21.33 5.09 13.51
CA SER A 4 -20.54 5.09 12.29
C SER A 4 -19.11 5.60 12.51
N HIS A 5 -18.11 4.76 12.24
CA HIS A 5 -16.79 5.17 11.75
C HIS A 5 -16.60 4.48 10.39
N LEU A 6 -17.13 5.08 9.33
CA LEU A 6 -16.30 5.72 8.31
C LEU A 6 -15.24 4.75 7.75
N ARG A 7 -15.51 4.24 6.54
CA ARG A 7 -14.57 4.11 5.41
C ARG A 7 -13.11 4.25 5.83
N THR A 8 -12.61 3.23 6.51
CA THR A 8 -11.26 3.25 7.05
C THR A 8 -10.36 2.59 6.01
N ILE A 9 -10.14 3.33 4.93
CA ILE A 9 -8.82 3.35 4.30
C ILE A 9 -7.93 4.08 5.34
N LYS A 10 -7.58 3.39 6.45
CA LYS A 10 -6.56 3.88 7.38
C LYS A 10 -5.24 3.49 6.74
N ILE A 11 -4.72 4.39 5.93
CA ILE A 11 -3.28 4.48 5.69
C ILE A 11 -2.66 4.64 7.08
N LEU A 12 -2.19 3.54 7.67
CA LEU A 12 -1.57 3.57 8.98
C LEU A 12 -0.14 4.11 8.77
N PHE A 13 0.00 5.42 8.92
CA PHE A 13 1.27 6.12 8.80
C PHE A 13 2.17 5.76 9.99
N VAL A 14 3.04 4.75 9.85
CA VAL A 14 4.06 4.44 10.85
C VAL A 14 5.30 5.28 10.55
N ALA A 15 5.34 6.51 11.05
CA ALA A 15 6.53 7.35 11.00
C ALA A 15 7.51 6.95 12.12
N SER A 16 8.52 6.16 11.77
CA SER A 16 9.67 5.94 12.66
C SER A 16 10.62 7.13 12.61
N LEU A 17 10.78 7.78 13.77
CA LEU A 17 11.58 8.97 14.02
C LEU A 17 13.03 8.56 14.32
N LEU A 18 14.04 8.94 13.51
CA LEU A 18 15.36 9.39 14.04
C LEU A 18 16.50 9.85 13.09
N VAL A 19 16.49 9.77 11.75
CA VAL A 19 17.70 10.18 10.99
C VAL A 19 17.37 11.05 9.78
N GLY A 20 18.14 12.13 9.64
CA GLY A 20 17.97 13.17 8.65
C GLY A 20 18.05 12.69 7.20
N GLY A 21 17.22 13.30 6.37
CA GLY A 21 17.45 13.44 4.94
C GLY A 21 17.24 12.18 4.11
N TYR A 22 16.10 11.48 4.26
CA TYR A 22 15.67 10.51 3.24
C TYR A 22 14.52 11.17 2.50
N ALA A 23 14.69 11.43 1.20
CA ALA A 23 13.59 11.80 0.32
C ALA A 23 12.53 10.69 0.50
N ALA A 24 11.54 10.95 1.33
CA ALA A 24 10.61 9.94 1.80
C ALA A 24 9.79 9.53 0.59
N ALA A 25 10.21 8.44 -0.05
CA ALA A 25 9.33 7.68 -0.89
C ALA A 25 8.07 7.47 -0.05
N ASP A 26 6.97 8.06 -0.49
CA ASP A 26 5.70 8.03 0.25
C ASP A 26 5.34 6.56 0.42
N GLU A 27 5.59 6.01 1.62
CA GLU A 27 5.34 4.61 1.92
C GLU A 27 3.94 4.52 2.52
N LEU A 28 3.02 4.00 1.72
CA LEU A 28 1.63 3.78 2.08
C LEU A 28 1.45 2.33 2.48
N THR A 29 0.96 2.11 3.70
CA THR A 29 0.48 0.78 4.11
C THR A 29 -1.02 0.68 3.83
N TYR A 30 -1.42 -0.32 3.07
CA TYR A 30 -2.80 -0.58 2.66
C TYR A 30 -3.28 -1.95 3.15
N THR A 31 -4.39 -1.99 3.88
CA THR A 31 -5.03 -3.25 4.29
C THR A 31 -6.00 -3.74 3.21
N VAL A 32 -5.73 -4.91 2.65
CA VAL A 32 -6.53 -5.56 1.60
C VAL A 32 -7.95 -5.82 2.08
N GLN A 33 -8.94 -5.43 1.28
CA GLN A 33 -10.36 -5.66 1.54
C GLN A 33 -10.92 -6.77 0.65
N SER A 34 -12.10 -7.28 1.02
CA SER A 34 -12.78 -8.31 0.25
C SER A 34 -13.17 -7.79 -1.12
N GLY A 35 -12.59 -8.39 -2.18
CA GLY A 35 -12.81 -8.00 -3.56
C GLY A 35 -11.65 -7.22 -4.19
N ASP A 36 -10.67 -6.81 -3.39
CA ASP A 36 -9.46 -6.18 -3.91
C ASP A 36 -8.59 -7.20 -4.66
N ARG A 37 -7.91 -6.70 -5.68
CA ARG A 37 -6.95 -7.45 -6.48
C ARG A 37 -5.68 -6.64 -6.59
N LEU A 38 -4.55 -7.34 -6.64
CA LEU A 38 -3.22 -6.74 -6.77
C LEU A 38 -3.14 -5.79 -7.99
N GLY A 39 -3.73 -6.19 -9.12
CA GLY A 39 -3.83 -5.37 -10.33
C GLY A 39 -4.65 -4.08 -10.17
N SER A 40 -5.77 -4.14 -9.45
CA SER A 40 -6.61 -2.96 -9.19
C SER A 40 -5.93 -1.97 -8.24
N LEU A 41 -5.21 -2.48 -7.24
CA LEU A 41 -4.38 -1.66 -6.35
C LEU A 41 -3.22 -1.04 -7.12
N ALA A 42 -2.52 -1.81 -7.94
CA ALA A 42 -1.44 -1.34 -8.80
C ALA A 42 -1.88 -0.15 -9.67
N GLN A 43 -3.03 -0.29 -10.36
CA GLN A 43 -3.62 0.80 -11.15
C GLN A 43 -4.01 2.01 -10.30
N GLN A 44 -4.64 1.78 -9.14
CA GLN A 44 -5.08 2.85 -8.24
C GLN A 44 -3.91 3.70 -7.73
N PHE A 45 -2.78 3.07 -7.42
CA PHE A 45 -1.59 3.75 -6.92
C PHE A 45 -0.58 4.10 -8.03
N ASN A 46 -0.93 3.85 -9.30
CA ASN A 46 -0.06 4.08 -10.46
C ASN A 46 1.32 3.41 -10.31
N VAL A 47 1.32 2.16 -9.83
CA VAL A 47 2.49 1.29 -9.69
C VAL A 47 2.24 -0.01 -10.47
N SER A 48 3.28 -0.80 -10.66
CA SER A 48 3.16 -2.13 -11.27
C SER A 48 2.90 -3.20 -10.22
N VAL A 49 2.18 -4.25 -10.61
CA VAL A 49 1.94 -5.45 -9.80
C VAL A 49 3.24 -6.04 -9.26
N SER A 50 4.27 -6.11 -10.12
CA SER A 50 5.61 -6.56 -9.78
C SER A 50 6.32 -5.68 -8.74
N GLN A 51 6.04 -4.38 -8.73
CA GLN A 51 6.58 -3.47 -7.71
C GLN A 51 5.93 -3.74 -6.36
N ILE A 52 4.60 -3.91 -6.32
CA ILE A 52 3.90 -4.29 -5.08
C ILE A 52 4.41 -5.65 -4.56
N GLN A 53 4.60 -6.63 -5.46
CA GLN A 53 5.17 -7.92 -5.10
C GLN A 53 6.56 -7.79 -4.50
N SER A 54 7.43 -7.00 -5.14
CA SER A 54 8.79 -6.77 -4.66
C SER A 54 8.85 -6.05 -3.32
N TRP A 55 7.89 -5.17 -3.01
CA TRP A 55 7.87 -4.47 -1.71
C TRP A 55 7.31 -5.30 -0.56
N ASN A 56 6.56 -6.36 -0.88
CA ASN A 56 5.85 -7.19 0.10
C ASN A 56 6.29 -8.65 0.09
N ASP A 57 7.38 -8.97 -0.62
CA ASP A 57 7.90 -10.33 -0.82
C ASP A 57 6.81 -11.34 -1.23
N LEU A 58 5.95 -10.93 -2.18
CA LEU A 58 4.87 -11.79 -2.67
C LEU A 58 5.33 -12.60 -3.88
N ASP A 59 5.27 -13.93 -3.75
CA ASP A 59 5.56 -14.86 -4.86
C ASP A 59 4.41 -15.00 -5.87
N SER A 60 3.24 -14.42 -5.58
CA SER A 60 2.03 -14.58 -6.40
C SER A 60 1.13 -13.36 -6.31
N ASP A 61 0.19 -13.25 -7.26
CA ASP A 61 -0.87 -12.22 -7.29
C ASP A 61 -1.98 -12.48 -6.24
N LEU A 62 -1.86 -13.56 -5.48
CA LEU A 62 -2.82 -13.94 -4.44
C LEU A 62 -2.61 -13.09 -3.18
N ILE A 63 -3.56 -12.18 -2.95
CA ILE A 63 -3.64 -11.38 -1.72
C ILE A 63 -4.83 -11.83 -0.87
N ARG A 64 -4.68 -11.73 0.46
CA ARG A 64 -5.72 -12.15 1.41
C ARG A 64 -6.38 -10.94 2.04
N VAL A 65 -7.69 -11.02 2.26
CA VAL A 65 -8.42 -9.98 2.99
C VAL A 65 -7.84 -9.82 4.39
N GLY A 66 -7.57 -8.58 4.80
CA GLY A 66 -6.90 -8.24 6.05
C GLY A 66 -5.37 -8.22 5.98
N GLN A 67 -4.77 -8.56 4.84
CA GLN A 67 -3.32 -8.47 4.64
C GLN A 67 -2.89 -7.01 4.50
N GLU A 68 -1.81 -6.63 5.16
CA GLU A 68 -1.19 -5.31 5.01
C GLU A 68 -0.19 -5.36 3.85
N LEU A 69 -0.32 -4.40 2.93
CA LEU A 69 0.55 -4.23 1.77
C LEU A 69 1.23 -2.87 1.82
N VAL A 70 2.54 -2.88 1.68
CA VAL A 70 3.38 -1.71 1.50
C VAL A 70 3.35 -1.29 0.04
N ILE A 71 2.95 -0.05 -0.23
CA ILE A 71 2.84 0.53 -1.55
C ILE A 71 3.62 1.84 -1.54
N ARG A 72 4.52 2.03 -2.50
CA ARG A 72 5.38 3.23 -2.58
C ARG A 72 5.07 4.06 -3.82
N PRO A 73 3.99 4.86 -3.86
CA PRO A 73 3.71 5.78 -4.97
C PRO A 73 4.58 7.04 -4.87
N GLY A 74 5.90 6.89 -4.96
CA GLY A 74 6.85 8.00 -4.74
C GLY A 74 7.91 8.12 -5.81
N SER A 75 7.89 7.26 -6.83
CA SER A 75 8.87 7.30 -7.92
C SER A 75 8.14 6.81 -9.14
N GLY A 76 7.33 7.68 -9.75
CA GLY A 76 6.73 7.40 -11.05
C GLY A 76 7.84 6.85 -11.94
N GLY A 77 7.67 5.60 -12.39
CA GLY A 77 8.52 4.97 -13.36
C GLY A 77 8.54 5.85 -14.59
N SER A 78 9.50 6.77 -14.62
CA SER A 78 9.84 7.59 -15.76
C SER A 78 10.77 6.70 -16.59
N GLY A 79 10.15 5.77 -17.30
CA GLY A 79 10.69 5.24 -18.54
C GLY A 79 10.22 6.14 -19.67
#